data_AF-A0A2S9XK81-F1
#
_entry.id   AF-A0A2S9XK81-F1
#
_cell.length_a   1.000
_cell.length_b   1.000
_cell.length_c   1.000
_cell.angle_alpha   90.00
_cell.angle_beta   90.00
_cell.angle_gamma   90.00
#
_symmetry.space_group_name_H-M   'P 1'
#
loop_
_entity.id
_entity.type
_entity.pdbx_description
1 polymer ?
#
loop_
_entity_poly.entity_id
_entity_poly.type
_entity_poly.pdbx_seq_one_letter_code
_entity_poly.pdbx_strand_id
1 'polypeptide(L)'
;MARSITASFAVLGLVALGLTACDAKENPYEVKKKASVDIHSYEKEMTPEELAEARKAAGHPSTDQIAEENAKMFEKGAREYVKTRLPEYRDIVTELRAYLDQIEKGAPKWKDDAAFEKFNTKYKADVDAFLDVYDELTAKGVEGGNTQADLGWAVRAWEALNNDLGPGVIDNAQLPVAIKEIRDRLDKVSAALDDIEKDETLEVNPLYKAPKKDKRKKKK
;
A
#
# COMPACT_ATOMS: atom_id res chain seq x y z
N MET A 1 -1.47 19.86 57.09
CA MET A 1 -1.00 21.27 57.01
C MET A 1 -1.83 21.92 55.90
N ALA A 2 -3.04 22.44 56.09
CA ALA A 2 -3.57 23.47 56.99
C ALA A 2 -2.94 24.86 56.78
N ARG A 3 -3.83 25.84 56.48
CA ARG A 3 -3.71 27.31 56.34
C ARG A 3 -3.66 27.82 54.88
N SER A 4 -4.35 28.88 54.44
CA SER A 4 -5.28 29.86 55.05
C SER A 4 -5.66 30.86 53.91
N ILE A 5 -6.93 31.05 53.53
CA ILE A 5 -7.85 32.19 53.83
C ILE A 5 -7.58 33.51 53.05
N THR A 6 -8.56 33.83 52.19
CA THR A 6 -9.17 35.10 51.73
C THR A 6 -8.40 36.42 51.66
N ALA A 7 -8.64 37.15 50.56
CA ALA A 7 -8.97 38.58 50.63
C ALA A 7 -9.85 39.00 49.45
N SER A 8 -11.09 39.34 49.77
CA SER A 8 -12.05 40.05 48.92
C SER A 8 -11.59 41.49 48.67
N PHE A 9 -11.77 42.00 47.46
CA PHE A 9 -11.95 43.44 47.23
C PHE A 9 -13.03 43.65 46.18
N ALA A 10 -14.23 43.97 46.66
CA ALA A 10 -15.24 44.67 45.89
C ALA A 10 -14.97 46.16 46.05
N VAL A 11 -14.82 46.89 44.94
CA VAL A 11 -15.02 48.34 44.91
C VAL A 11 -15.99 48.66 43.78
N LEU A 12 -17.18 49.01 44.22
CA LEU A 12 -18.25 49.64 43.47
C LEU A 12 -17.77 51.03 43.01
N GLY A 13 -17.81 51.30 41.71
CA GLY A 13 -17.55 52.63 41.14
C GLY A 13 -18.66 52.99 40.16
N LEU A 14 -19.71 53.65 40.65
CA LEU A 14 -20.72 54.32 39.85
C LEU A 14 -20.09 55.51 39.13
N VAL A 15 -20.12 55.55 37.80
CA VAL A 15 -20.14 56.81 37.05
C VAL A 15 -21.18 56.67 35.94
N ALA A 16 -22.26 57.44 36.11
CA ALA A 16 -23.26 57.69 35.08
C ALA A 16 -22.87 58.93 34.25
N LEU A 17 -23.47 58.99 33.06
CA LEU A 17 -23.67 60.13 32.15
C LEU A 17 -22.58 60.41 31.10
N GLY A 18 -22.93 60.00 29.88
CA GLY A 18 -22.35 60.45 28.62
C GLY A 18 -23.27 60.07 27.46
N LEU A 19 -24.51 60.58 27.47
CA LEU A 19 -25.38 60.60 26.29
C LEU A 19 -24.78 61.59 25.29
N THR A 20 -23.98 61.11 24.35
CA THR A 20 -23.73 61.80 23.09
C THR A 20 -24.27 60.95 21.97
N ALA A 21 -25.35 61.43 21.37
CA ALA A 21 -25.89 60.95 20.11
C ALA A 21 -24.79 60.93 19.05
N CYS A 22 -24.44 59.73 18.60
CA CYS A 22 -23.82 59.52 17.30
C CYS A 22 -24.85 58.76 16.46
N ASP A 23 -25.46 59.49 15.53
CA ASP A 23 -26.26 58.96 14.44
C ASP A 23 -25.57 57.73 13.83
N ALA A 24 -26.17 56.56 14.03
CA ALA A 24 -25.87 55.38 13.25
C ALA A 24 -26.35 55.67 11.82
N LYS A 25 -25.45 56.20 10.98
CA LYS A 25 -25.65 56.19 9.53
C LYS A 25 -25.86 54.74 9.11
N GLU A 26 -27.06 54.42 8.63
CA GLU A 26 -27.38 53.13 8.03
C GLU A 26 -26.31 52.77 6.99
N ASN A 27 -25.75 51.58 7.13
CA ASN A 27 -24.76 51.06 6.18
C ASN A 27 -25.49 50.72 4.88
N PRO A 28 -25.22 51.39 3.74
CA PRO A 28 -25.91 51.15 2.48
C PRO A 28 -25.60 49.76 1.87
N TYR A 29 -24.70 48.99 2.50
CA TYR A 29 -24.35 47.62 2.11
C TYR A 29 -24.90 46.57 3.08
N GLU A 30 -25.88 46.90 3.93
CA GLU A 30 -26.51 45.92 4.80
C GLU A 30 -27.32 44.92 3.96
N VAL A 31 -26.64 43.85 3.54
CA VAL A 31 -27.25 42.71 2.86
C VAL A 31 -28.18 42.08 3.88
N LYS A 32 -29.50 42.16 3.67
CA LYS A 32 -30.48 41.33 4.37
C LYS A 32 -30.02 39.89 4.23
N LYS A 33 -29.39 39.34 5.27
CA LYS A 33 -29.07 37.91 5.33
C LYS A 33 -30.40 37.21 5.20
N LYS A 34 -30.68 36.61 4.04
CA LYS A 34 -31.74 35.61 3.91
C LYS A 34 -31.49 34.63 5.05
N ALA A 35 -32.51 34.40 5.89
CA ALA A 35 -32.42 33.46 6.99
C ALA A 35 -31.70 32.20 6.49
N SER A 36 -30.59 31.86 7.12
CA SER A 36 -29.90 30.60 6.82
C SER A 36 -30.93 29.50 6.99
N VAL A 37 -31.19 28.75 5.92
CA VAL A 37 -32.03 27.55 6.02
C VAL A 37 -31.34 26.66 7.05
N ASP A 38 -32.04 26.39 8.15
CA ASP A 38 -31.52 25.46 9.15
C ASP A 38 -31.52 24.06 8.53
N ILE A 39 -30.34 23.59 8.16
CA ILE A 39 -30.14 22.27 7.58
C ILE A 39 -30.57 21.13 8.52
N HIS A 40 -30.70 21.39 9.82
CA HIS A 40 -31.25 20.43 10.79
C HIS A 40 -32.79 20.40 10.80
N SER A 41 -33.44 21.39 10.18
CA SER A 41 -34.91 21.43 10.05
C SER A 41 -35.46 20.64 8.85
N TYR A 42 -34.57 20.12 8.00
CA TYR A 42 -34.93 19.35 6.80
C TYR A 42 -34.97 17.84 7.09
N GLU A 43 -35.91 17.41 7.94
CA GLU A 43 -36.17 15.99 8.20
C GLU A 43 -37.15 15.44 7.15
N LYS A 44 -36.65 15.17 5.94
CA LYS A 44 -37.36 14.27 5.03
C LYS A 44 -36.81 12.86 5.22
N GLU A 45 -37.51 12.05 6.00
CA GLU A 45 -37.26 10.61 6.03
C GLU A 45 -37.47 10.06 4.62
N MET A 46 -36.38 9.69 3.96
CA MET A 46 -36.37 9.02 2.67
C MET A 46 -36.01 7.56 2.90
N THR A 47 -36.65 6.66 2.15
CA THR A 47 -36.20 5.27 2.13
C THR A 47 -34.78 5.18 1.56
N PRO A 48 -34.02 4.10 1.82
CA PRO A 48 -32.69 3.93 1.23
C PRO A 48 -32.66 4.07 -0.30
N GLU A 49 -33.74 3.65 -0.97
CA GLU A 49 -33.92 3.74 -2.43
C GLU A 49 -34.19 5.18 -2.88
N GLU A 50 -35.09 5.90 -2.21
CA GLU A 50 -35.35 7.32 -2.49
C GLU A 50 -34.13 8.21 -2.22
N LEU A 51 -33.35 7.88 -1.20
CA LEU A 51 -32.09 8.56 -0.87
C LEU A 51 -31.04 8.32 -1.96
N ALA A 52 -30.94 7.10 -2.49
CA ALA A 52 -30.04 6.77 -3.58
C ALA A 52 -30.43 7.49 -4.89
N GLU A 53 -31.73 7.56 -5.19
CA GLU A 53 -32.25 8.29 -6.33
C GLU A 53 -32.06 9.80 -6.20
N ALA A 54 -32.29 10.37 -5.01
CA ALA A 54 -32.02 11.78 -4.72
C ALA A 54 -30.52 12.12 -4.81
N ARG A 55 -29.63 11.23 -4.34
CA ARG A 55 -28.18 11.38 -4.50
C ARG A 55 -27.78 11.38 -5.96
N LYS A 56 -28.32 10.45 -6.75
CA LYS A 56 -28.09 10.38 -8.20
C LYS A 56 -28.61 11.62 -8.93
N ALA A 57 -29.80 12.12 -8.58
CA ALA A 57 -30.38 13.33 -9.15
C ALA A 57 -29.61 14.60 -8.78
N ALA A 58 -28.98 14.64 -7.60
CA ALA A 58 -28.10 15.70 -7.15
C ALA A 58 -26.67 15.62 -7.73
N GLY A 59 -26.38 14.61 -8.57
CA GLY A 59 -25.06 14.42 -9.16
C GLY A 59 -24.00 13.90 -8.17
N HIS A 60 -24.41 13.37 -7.01
CA HIS A 60 -23.48 12.70 -6.11
C HIS A 60 -23.13 11.30 -6.64
N PRO A 61 -21.83 10.95 -6.72
CA PRO A 61 -21.43 9.62 -7.15
C PRO A 61 -21.99 8.56 -6.20
N SER A 62 -22.36 7.40 -6.74
CA SER A 62 -22.78 6.25 -5.93
C SER A 62 -21.61 5.70 -5.12
N THR A 63 -21.90 4.91 -4.08
CA THR A 63 -20.86 4.19 -3.32
C THR A 63 -19.98 3.34 -4.23
N ASP A 64 -20.56 2.68 -5.23
CA ASP A 64 -19.82 1.85 -6.18
C ASP A 64 -18.90 2.68 -7.06
N GLN A 65 -19.34 3.85 -7.51
CA GLN A 65 -18.51 4.79 -8.29
C GLN A 65 -17.34 5.30 -7.45
N ILE A 66 -17.59 5.68 -6.19
CA ILE A 66 -16.53 6.11 -5.27
C ILE A 66 -15.53 4.97 -5.02
N ALA A 67 -16.01 3.74 -4.84
CA ALA A 67 -15.14 2.58 -4.63
C ALA A 67 -14.27 2.28 -5.86
N GLU A 68 -14.84 2.35 -7.07
CA GLU A 68 -14.11 2.15 -8.32
C GLU A 68 -13.06 3.25 -8.54
N GLU A 69 -13.42 4.52 -8.33
CA GLU A 69 -12.48 5.65 -8.41
C GLU A 69 -11.35 5.51 -7.40
N ASN A 70 -11.66 5.16 -6.16
CA ASN A 70 -10.66 4.91 -5.12
C ASN A 70 -9.73 3.76 -5.54
N ALA A 71 -10.27 2.64 -6.02
CA ALA A 71 -9.47 1.50 -6.47
C ALA A 71 -8.52 1.88 -7.61
N LYS A 72 -8.97 2.69 -8.57
CA LYS A 72 -8.11 3.22 -9.65
C LYS A 72 -7.00 4.12 -9.12
N MET A 73 -7.32 4.99 -8.16
CA MET A 73 -6.32 5.88 -7.56
C MET A 73 -5.28 5.12 -6.73
N PHE A 74 -5.71 4.12 -5.95
CA PHE A 74 -4.82 3.22 -5.22
C PHE A 74 -3.91 2.44 -6.16
N GLU A 75 -4.47 1.85 -7.22
CA GLU A 75 -3.69 1.10 -8.20
C GLU A 75 -2.71 2.00 -8.96
N LYS A 76 -3.09 3.23 -9.28
CA LYS A 76 -2.16 4.20 -9.87
C LYS A 76 -0.97 4.46 -8.94
N GLY A 77 -1.22 4.80 -7.67
CA GLY A 77 -0.15 5.05 -6.69
C GLY A 77 0.75 3.82 -6.49
N ALA A 78 0.16 2.62 -6.48
CA ALA A 78 0.90 1.37 -6.44
C ALA A 78 1.80 1.16 -7.68
N ARG A 79 1.30 1.45 -8.88
CA ARG A 79 2.10 1.37 -10.11
C ARG A 79 3.22 2.40 -10.13
N GLU A 80 3.00 3.60 -9.61
CA GLU A 80 4.05 4.62 -9.42
C GLU A 80 5.13 4.17 -8.43
N TYR A 81 4.73 3.50 -7.35
CA TYR A 81 5.65 2.86 -6.40
C TYR A 81 6.55 1.83 -7.09
N VAL A 82 5.96 0.96 -7.93
CA VAL A 82 6.68 -0.06 -8.70
C VAL A 82 7.57 0.60 -9.75
N LYS A 83 7.08 1.59 -10.50
CA LYS A 83 7.87 2.29 -11.53
C LYS A 83 9.11 2.96 -10.95
N THR A 84 8.97 3.55 -9.77
CA THR A 84 10.08 4.15 -9.01
C THR A 84 11.18 3.14 -8.68
N ARG A 85 10.81 1.87 -8.50
CA ARG A 85 11.68 0.76 -8.05
C ARG A 85 11.80 -0.35 -9.10
N LEU A 86 11.57 0.01 -10.36
CA LEU A 86 11.45 -0.95 -11.45
C LEU A 86 12.69 -1.86 -11.58
N PRO A 87 13.94 -1.35 -11.47
CA PRO A 87 15.11 -2.22 -11.49
C PRO A 87 15.10 -3.27 -10.37
N GLU A 88 14.74 -2.90 -9.15
CA GLU A 88 14.70 -3.81 -8.00
C GLU A 88 13.62 -4.89 -8.16
N TYR A 89 12.44 -4.54 -8.69
CA TYR A 89 11.41 -5.53 -9.03
C TYR A 89 11.90 -6.52 -10.10
N ARG A 90 12.59 -6.03 -11.14
CA ARG A 90 13.18 -6.90 -12.18
C ARG A 90 14.27 -7.81 -11.62
N ASP A 91 15.05 -7.31 -10.65
CA ASP A 91 16.06 -8.10 -9.96
C ASP A 91 15.44 -9.24 -9.16
N ILE A 92 14.38 -8.97 -8.39
CA ILE A 92 13.65 -10.00 -7.63
C ILE A 92 13.11 -11.09 -8.56
N VAL A 93 12.47 -10.70 -9.68
CA VAL A 93 11.99 -11.67 -10.68
C VAL A 93 13.13 -12.52 -11.24
N THR A 94 14.25 -11.89 -11.57
CA THR A 94 15.44 -12.58 -12.09
C THR A 94 16.03 -13.56 -11.08
N GLU A 95 16.15 -13.13 -9.83
CA GLU A 95 16.70 -13.95 -8.75
C GLU A 95 15.80 -15.14 -8.43
N LEU A 96 14.47 -14.93 -8.36
CA LEU A 96 13.52 -16.02 -8.14
C LEU A 96 13.57 -17.06 -9.26
N ARG A 97 13.70 -16.63 -10.52
CA ARG A 97 13.92 -17.54 -11.65
C ARG A 97 15.22 -18.34 -11.49
N ALA A 98 16.28 -17.70 -11.02
CA ALA A 98 17.56 -18.39 -10.77
C ALA A 98 17.44 -19.46 -9.67
N TYR A 99 16.66 -19.21 -8.61
CA TYR A 99 16.38 -20.23 -7.60
C TYR A 99 15.60 -21.41 -8.17
N LEU A 100 14.57 -21.18 -8.99
CA LEU A 100 13.83 -22.26 -9.66
C LEU A 100 14.75 -23.10 -10.56
N ASP A 101 15.64 -22.45 -11.32
CA ASP A 101 16.65 -23.12 -12.15
C ASP A 101 17.63 -23.96 -11.30
N GLN A 102 18.05 -23.44 -10.16
CA GLN A 102 18.95 -24.13 -9.26
C GLN A 102 18.28 -25.38 -8.66
N ILE A 103 17.00 -25.28 -8.32
CA ILE A 103 16.18 -26.42 -7.87
C ILE A 103 16.06 -27.46 -8.98
N GLU A 104 15.61 -27.06 -10.17
CA GLU A 104 15.39 -27.98 -11.31
C GLU A 104 16.67 -28.73 -11.71
N LYS A 105 17.82 -28.03 -11.74
CA LYS A 105 19.12 -28.63 -12.09
C LYS A 105 19.76 -29.39 -10.91
N GLY A 106 19.35 -29.07 -9.70
CA GLY A 106 19.87 -29.66 -8.46
C GLY A 106 19.15 -30.95 -8.06
N ALA A 107 17.82 -30.98 -8.19
CA ALA A 107 16.96 -32.07 -7.76
C ALA A 107 17.43 -33.47 -8.20
N PRO A 108 17.87 -33.72 -9.45
CA PRO A 108 18.36 -35.04 -9.86
C PRO A 108 19.62 -35.53 -9.10
N LYS A 109 20.33 -34.63 -8.42
CA LYS A 109 21.59 -34.90 -7.70
C LYS A 109 21.37 -35.17 -6.21
N TRP A 110 20.23 -34.78 -5.65
CA TRP A 110 19.91 -34.94 -4.24
C TRP A 110 19.29 -36.30 -3.99
N LYS A 111 20.07 -37.39 -4.14
CA LYS A 111 19.56 -38.75 -3.98
C LYS A 111 19.51 -39.24 -2.54
N ASP A 112 20.31 -38.62 -1.68
CA ASP A 112 20.43 -38.93 -0.26
C ASP A 112 20.56 -37.63 0.55
N ASP A 113 20.42 -37.73 1.87
CA ASP A 113 20.51 -36.61 2.80
C ASP A 113 21.85 -35.87 2.67
N ALA A 114 22.96 -36.59 2.50
CA ALA A 114 24.28 -35.98 2.41
C ALA A 114 24.44 -35.12 1.14
N ALA A 115 23.86 -35.54 0.02
CA ALA A 115 23.84 -34.78 -1.22
C ALA A 115 22.91 -33.57 -1.13
N PHE A 116 21.75 -33.70 -0.49
CA PHE A 116 20.82 -32.60 -0.28
C PHE A 116 21.41 -31.55 0.68
N GLU A 117 21.95 -31.96 1.82
CA GLU A 117 22.51 -31.05 2.84
C GLU A 117 23.66 -30.19 2.31
N LYS A 118 24.50 -30.73 1.41
CA LYS A 118 25.56 -29.95 0.73
C LYS A 118 25.01 -28.78 -0.09
N PHE A 119 23.85 -28.96 -0.72
CA PHE A 119 23.14 -27.88 -1.40
C PHE A 119 22.48 -26.95 -0.39
N ASN A 120 21.74 -27.53 0.56
CA ASN A 120 20.84 -26.83 1.47
C ASN A 120 21.58 -25.84 2.39
N THR A 121 22.81 -26.18 2.82
CA THR A 121 23.60 -25.38 3.76
C THR A 121 23.80 -23.94 3.28
N LYS A 122 24.17 -23.75 2.01
CA LYS A 122 24.34 -22.40 1.45
C LYS A 122 23.02 -21.83 0.95
N TYR A 123 22.20 -22.70 0.37
CA TYR A 123 20.92 -22.30 -0.22
C TYR A 123 20.01 -21.57 0.78
N LYS A 124 19.89 -22.07 2.02
CA LYS A 124 19.06 -21.42 3.07
C LYS A 124 19.48 -19.98 3.36
N ALA A 125 20.79 -19.72 3.45
CA ALA A 125 21.28 -18.36 3.70
C ALA A 125 21.01 -17.41 2.52
N ASP A 126 21.09 -17.92 1.29
CA ASP A 126 20.73 -17.16 0.09
C ASP A 126 19.21 -16.87 0.06
N VAL A 127 18.36 -17.84 0.44
CA VAL A 127 16.90 -17.68 0.58
C VAL A 127 16.54 -16.62 1.61
N ASP A 128 17.11 -16.67 2.82
CA ASP A 128 16.84 -15.67 3.86
C ASP A 128 17.24 -14.27 3.39
N ALA A 129 18.40 -14.16 2.75
CA ALA A 129 18.89 -12.90 2.20
C ALA A 129 17.98 -12.33 1.12
N PHE A 130 17.40 -13.18 0.27
CA PHE A 130 16.42 -12.81 -0.75
C PHE A 130 15.11 -12.33 -0.11
N LEU A 131 14.56 -13.07 0.86
CA LEU A 131 13.31 -12.71 1.53
C LEU A 131 13.41 -11.37 2.27
N ASP A 132 14.54 -11.08 2.91
CA ASP A 132 14.81 -9.76 3.49
C ASP A 132 14.68 -8.63 2.46
N VAL A 133 15.29 -8.80 1.29
CA VAL A 133 15.29 -7.78 0.23
C VAL A 133 13.89 -7.63 -0.37
N TYR A 134 13.20 -8.75 -0.58
CA TYR A 134 11.81 -8.75 -1.00
C TYR A 134 10.90 -8.03 0.01
N ASP A 135 11.03 -8.31 1.30
CA ASP A 135 10.23 -7.67 2.35
C ASP A 135 10.51 -6.17 2.46
N GLU A 136 11.78 -5.76 2.34
CA GLU A 136 12.16 -4.34 2.34
C GLU A 136 11.59 -3.63 1.10
N LEU A 137 11.76 -4.21 -0.09
CA LEU A 137 11.29 -3.64 -1.35
C LEU A 137 9.77 -3.43 -1.34
N THR A 138 9.05 -4.36 -0.75
CA THR A 138 7.58 -4.45 -0.86
C THR A 138 6.86 -3.91 0.38
N ALA A 139 7.62 -3.37 1.33
CA ALA A 139 7.12 -2.99 2.66
C ALA A 139 6.30 -4.13 3.30
N LYS A 140 6.82 -5.36 3.24
CA LYS A 140 6.15 -6.60 3.68
C LYS A 140 4.84 -6.87 2.93
N GLY A 141 4.83 -6.60 1.63
CA GLY A 141 3.69 -6.78 0.74
C GLY A 141 2.57 -5.73 0.86
N VAL A 142 2.82 -4.60 1.51
CA VAL A 142 1.85 -3.49 1.62
C VAL A 142 1.81 -2.65 0.34
N GLU A 143 2.93 -2.53 -0.36
CA GLU A 143 3.10 -1.62 -1.49
C GLU A 143 3.12 -2.34 -2.85
N GLY A 144 2.71 -1.65 -3.91
CA GLY A 144 2.87 -2.14 -5.30
C GLY A 144 1.66 -2.88 -5.90
N GLY A 145 0.51 -2.91 -5.22
CA GLY A 145 -0.81 -3.19 -5.81
C GLY A 145 -0.91 -4.56 -6.49
N ASN A 146 -1.58 -4.63 -7.64
CA ASN A 146 -1.80 -5.91 -8.33
C ASN A 146 -0.50 -6.58 -8.79
N THR A 147 0.47 -5.81 -9.28
CA THR A 147 1.79 -6.35 -9.68
C THR A 147 2.50 -6.98 -8.49
N GLN A 148 2.45 -6.34 -7.32
CA GLN A 148 2.95 -6.92 -6.09
C GLN A 148 2.17 -8.18 -5.67
N ALA A 149 0.85 -8.18 -5.83
CA ALA A 149 0.03 -9.34 -5.46
C ALA A 149 0.43 -10.59 -6.27
N ASP A 150 0.66 -10.43 -7.59
CA ASP A 150 1.16 -11.50 -8.45
C ASP A 150 2.57 -11.95 -8.08
N LEU A 151 3.48 -11.01 -7.78
CA LEU A 151 4.83 -11.33 -7.32
C LEU A 151 4.81 -12.07 -5.98
N GLY A 152 4.02 -11.59 -5.02
CA GLY A 152 3.88 -12.20 -3.71
C GLY A 152 3.22 -13.57 -3.75
N TRP A 153 2.36 -13.84 -4.74
CA TRP A 153 1.91 -15.21 -5.01
C TRP A 153 3.08 -16.10 -5.43
N ALA A 154 3.91 -15.64 -6.38
CA ALA A 154 5.05 -16.42 -6.88
C ALA A 154 6.08 -16.71 -5.79
N VAL A 155 6.39 -15.71 -4.94
CA VAL A 155 7.30 -15.87 -3.80
C VAL A 155 6.76 -16.91 -2.81
N ARG A 156 5.48 -16.81 -2.40
CA ARG A 156 4.89 -17.77 -1.47
C ARG A 156 4.81 -19.20 -2.03
N ALA A 157 4.48 -19.34 -3.32
CA ALA A 157 4.48 -20.64 -3.98
C ALA A 157 5.89 -21.25 -4.04
N TRP A 158 6.91 -20.42 -4.25
CA TRP A 158 8.31 -20.85 -4.16
C TRP A 158 8.76 -21.19 -2.74
N GLU A 159 8.35 -20.45 -1.71
CA GLU A 159 8.61 -20.80 -0.31
C GLU A 159 7.97 -22.14 0.06
N ALA A 160 6.73 -22.40 -0.38
CA ALA A 160 6.08 -23.69 -0.21
C ALA A 160 6.87 -24.81 -0.89
N LEU A 161 7.29 -24.61 -2.15
CA LEU A 161 8.16 -25.55 -2.85
C LEU A 161 9.47 -25.80 -2.08
N ASN A 162 10.10 -24.76 -1.54
CA ASN A 162 11.34 -24.87 -0.76
C ASN A 162 11.18 -25.73 0.49
N ASN A 163 10.04 -25.62 1.18
CA ASN A 163 9.73 -26.43 2.36
C ASN A 163 9.56 -27.92 2.02
N ASP A 164 9.16 -28.22 0.78
CA ASP A 164 8.97 -29.58 0.28
C ASP A 164 10.23 -30.18 -0.37
N LEU A 165 11.34 -29.43 -0.44
CA LEU A 165 12.60 -29.95 -0.98
C LEU A 165 13.24 -30.96 -0.05
N GLY A 166 13.74 -32.04 -0.63
CA GLY A 166 14.49 -33.07 0.08
C GLY A 166 15.12 -34.07 -0.88
N PRO A 167 15.75 -35.13 -0.33
CA PRO A 167 16.28 -36.22 -1.15
C PRO A 167 15.17 -36.88 -1.97
N GLY A 168 15.47 -37.20 -3.23
CA GLY A 168 14.53 -37.86 -4.14
C GLY A 168 13.38 -36.98 -4.63
N VAL A 169 13.39 -35.66 -4.36
CA VAL A 169 12.31 -34.75 -4.79
C VAL A 169 12.07 -34.76 -6.31
N ILE A 170 13.07 -35.15 -7.10
CA ILE A 170 12.95 -35.31 -8.55
C ILE A 170 11.91 -36.36 -8.97
N ASP A 171 11.65 -37.35 -8.12
CA ASP A 171 10.67 -38.41 -8.38
C ASP A 171 9.23 -37.93 -8.07
N ASN A 172 9.07 -36.75 -7.46
CA ASN A 172 7.76 -36.14 -7.24
C ASN A 172 7.26 -35.50 -8.54
N ALA A 173 6.19 -36.07 -9.11
CA ALA A 173 5.55 -35.57 -10.32
C ALA A 173 5.03 -34.12 -10.21
N GLN A 174 4.82 -33.61 -8.99
CA GLN A 174 4.39 -32.22 -8.76
C GLN A 174 5.53 -31.21 -8.86
N LEU A 175 6.80 -31.61 -8.73
CA LEU A 175 7.94 -30.71 -8.83
C LEU A 175 7.97 -29.90 -10.14
N PRO A 176 7.91 -30.52 -11.34
CA PRO A 176 7.89 -29.77 -12.60
C PRO A 176 6.63 -28.92 -12.77
N VAL A 177 5.48 -29.34 -12.21
CA VAL A 177 4.22 -28.59 -12.26
C VAL A 177 4.35 -27.30 -11.44
N ALA A 178 4.80 -27.41 -10.19
CA ALA A 178 5.01 -26.27 -9.30
C ALA A 178 6.01 -25.27 -9.89
N ILE A 179 7.15 -25.75 -10.40
CA ILE A 179 8.15 -24.88 -11.05
C ILE A 179 7.54 -24.14 -12.25
N LYS A 180 6.74 -24.82 -13.07
CA LYS A 180 6.09 -24.19 -14.23
C LYS A 180 5.08 -23.13 -13.80
N GLU A 181 4.22 -23.42 -12.83
CA GLU A 181 3.21 -22.47 -12.36
C GLU A 181 3.84 -21.19 -11.79
N ILE A 182 4.93 -21.32 -11.03
CA ILE A 182 5.69 -20.18 -10.52
C ILE A 182 6.28 -19.38 -11.69
N ARG A 183 6.90 -20.04 -12.69
CA ARG A 183 7.46 -19.37 -13.88
C ARG A 183 6.40 -18.63 -14.69
N ASP A 184 5.24 -19.24 -14.91
CA ASP A 184 4.10 -18.64 -15.61
C ASP A 184 3.60 -17.39 -14.87
N ARG A 185 3.53 -17.42 -13.53
CA ARG A 185 3.19 -16.22 -12.74
C ARG A 185 4.25 -15.13 -12.89
N LEU A 186 5.53 -15.50 -12.86
CA LEU A 186 6.63 -14.54 -13.05
C LEU A 186 6.64 -13.93 -14.47
N ASP A 187 6.12 -14.64 -15.48
CA ASP A 187 5.93 -14.06 -16.82
C ASP A 187 4.86 -12.96 -16.79
N LYS A 188 3.76 -13.17 -16.05
CA LYS A 188 2.73 -12.13 -15.83
C LYS A 188 3.29 -10.91 -15.11
N VAL A 189 4.09 -11.13 -14.06
CA VAL A 189 4.78 -10.04 -13.36
C VAL A 189 5.69 -9.28 -14.32
N SER A 190 6.50 -9.99 -15.11
CA SER A 190 7.41 -9.35 -16.08
C SER A 190 6.66 -8.49 -17.10
N ALA A 191 5.54 -9.00 -17.64
CA ALA A 191 4.68 -8.24 -18.53
C ALA A 191 4.11 -6.98 -17.86
N ALA A 192 3.64 -7.08 -16.62
CA ALA A 192 3.14 -5.93 -15.87
C ALA A 192 4.25 -4.89 -15.61
N LEU A 193 5.48 -5.33 -15.33
CA LEU A 193 6.64 -4.43 -15.19
C LEU A 193 6.96 -3.71 -16.51
N ASP A 194 6.88 -4.42 -17.65
CA ASP A 194 7.07 -3.81 -18.98
C ASP A 194 5.98 -2.78 -19.30
N ASP A 195 4.74 -3.05 -18.91
CA ASP A 195 3.62 -2.12 -19.09
C ASP A 195 3.78 -0.88 -18.21
N ILE A 196 4.19 -1.05 -16.94
CA ILE A 196 4.48 0.05 -16.01
C ILE A 196 5.64 0.92 -16.50
N GLU A 197 6.70 0.30 -17.05
CA GLU A 197 7.84 1.03 -17.61
C GLU A 197 7.42 1.98 -18.73
N LYS A 198 6.55 1.51 -19.62
CA LYS A 198 6.09 2.23 -20.81
C LYS A 198 4.97 3.23 -20.51
N ASP A 199 4.35 3.16 -19.35
CA ASP A 199 3.23 4.03 -18.98
C ASP A 199 3.73 5.42 -18.57
N GLU A 200 3.74 6.35 -19.52
CA GLU A 200 4.17 7.74 -19.34
C GLU A 200 3.30 8.53 -18.35
N THR A 201 2.11 8.04 -17.98
CA THR A 201 1.20 8.73 -17.04
C THR A 201 1.57 8.52 -15.57
N LEU A 202 2.48 7.59 -15.30
CA LEU A 202 2.97 7.28 -13.96
C LEU A 202 4.19 8.12 -13.60
N GLU A 203 4.13 8.74 -12.43
CA GLU A 203 5.23 9.51 -11.86
C GLU A 203 6.31 8.61 -11.22
N VAL A 204 7.55 9.10 -11.25
CA VAL A 204 8.70 8.47 -10.60
C VAL A 204 9.13 9.37 -9.45
N ASN A 205 9.26 8.82 -8.25
CA ASN A 205 9.70 9.59 -7.09
C ASN A 205 11.20 9.96 -7.23
N PRO A 206 11.55 11.24 -7.42
CA PRO A 206 12.94 11.66 -7.62
C PRO A 206 13.78 11.62 -6.34
N LEU A 207 13.13 11.51 -5.16
CA LEU A 207 13.80 11.43 -3.87
C LEU A 207 14.18 9.99 -3.51
N TYR A 208 13.62 9.00 -4.21
CA TYR A 208 13.96 7.61 -4.00
C TYR A 208 15.40 7.35 -4.43
N LYS A 209 16.16 6.69 -3.55
CA LYS A 209 17.52 6.23 -3.82
C LYS A 209 17.54 4.74 -3.56
N ALA A 210 17.70 3.98 -4.64
CA ALA A 210 17.86 2.54 -4.55
C ALA A 210 18.96 2.21 -3.52
N PRO A 211 18.73 1.29 -2.58
CA PRO A 211 19.77 0.84 -1.70
C PRO A 211 20.93 0.31 -2.54
N LYS A 212 22.17 0.65 -2.15
CA LYS A 212 23.34 0.11 -2.83
C LYS A 212 23.25 -1.41 -2.72
N LYS A 213 23.15 -2.11 -3.86
CA LYS A 213 23.31 -3.57 -3.91
C LYS A 213 24.64 -3.91 -3.25
N ASP A 214 24.59 -4.27 -1.98
CA ASP A 214 25.80 -4.68 -1.30
C ASP A 214 26.11 -6.05 -1.88
N LYS A 215 27.15 -6.11 -2.72
CA LYS A 215 27.68 -7.36 -3.31
C LYS A 215 28.11 -8.37 -2.22
N ARG A 216 27.91 -8.05 -0.95
CA ARG A 216 28.29 -8.77 0.28
C ARG A 216 27.20 -9.65 0.89
N LYS A 217 25.95 -9.67 0.41
CA LYS A 217 25.00 -10.74 0.79
C LYS A 217 25.30 -12.09 0.11
N LYS A 218 26.29 -12.18 -0.80
CA LYS A 218 27.07 -13.41 -1.04
C LYS A 218 28.19 -13.53 -0.01
N LYS A 219 27.87 -13.77 1.27
CA LYS A 219 28.93 -14.13 2.22
C LYS A 219 29.47 -15.51 1.84
N LYS A 220 30.80 -15.58 1.78
CA LYS A 220 31.61 -16.76 1.45
C LYS A 220 31.21 -17.99 2.27
#